data_AF-A0A0S1AVP1-F1
#
_entry.id   AF-A0A0S1AVP1-F1
#
_cell.length_a   1.000
_cell.length_b   1.000
_cell.length_c   1.000
_cell.angle_alpha   90.00
_cell.angle_beta   90.00
_cell.angle_gamma   90.00
#
_symmetry.space_group_name_H-M   'P 1'
#
loop_
_entity.id
_entity.type
_entity.pdbx_description
1 polymer ?
#
loop_
_entity_poly.entity_id
_entity_poly.type
_entity_poly.pdbx_seq_one_letter_code
_entity_poly.pdbx_strand_id
1 'polypeptide(L)'
;MKRITMGLGVLLATLAAPAAAMTFMTVEYVCPVGGERFSASTMGSGTSFGHFLDGRAHGAIQSPWPLVECPGNGFLLFRETFGKAELEALGAYVQSDDYQRLRTTETSYWRLAQLLRVIDAPAAEQAGALQRASWQASPAQYPRYVAAASAAFARQCPDGETARDGQWLYCQMLLGEWERRLSRFEPARARFNALLPQVAALVTGPDRERVARQYAAEIAQQLQLIDAGDSRSTMAVDANAPAAAAAGPAPGSAADAASAADASASPVEMVAGTTADAASMAADAAAEAAREANADALAGEGDR
;
A
#
# COMPACT_ATOMS: atom_id res chain seq x y z
N MET A 1 -16.07 -53.68 50.50
CA MET A 1 -16.39 -53.18 49.14
C MET A 1 -15.97 -51.71 49.06
N LYS A 2 -14.82 -51.40 48.46
CA LYS A 2 -14.34 -50.02 48.23
C LYS A 2 -14.36 -49.77 46.73
N ARG A 3 -15.23 -48.87 46.26
CA ARG A 3 -15.35 -48.48 44.85
C ARG A 3 -14.25 -47.46 44.54
N ILE A 4 -13.37 -47.81 43.60
CA ILE A 4 -12.38 -46.91 43.01
C ILE A 4 -13.04 -46.28 41.79
N THR A 5 -13.34 -44.98 41.86
CA THR A 5 -13.77 -44.19 40.70
C THR A 5 -12.53 -43.72 39.94
N MET A 6 -12.30 -44.30 38.76
CA MET A 6 -11.37 -43.81 37.75
C MET A 6 -11.96 -42.56 37.09
N GLY A 7 -11.29 -41.42 37.24
CA GLY A 7 -11.60 -40.18 36.51
C GLY A 7 -10.94 -40.20 35.13
N LEU A 8 -11.76 -40.14 34.08
CA LEU A 8 -11.37 -40.02 32.68
C LEU A 8 -10.98 -38.57 32.39
N GLY A 9 -9.68 -38.29 32.23
CA GLY A 9 -9.19 -36.97 31.83
C GLY A 9 -9.42 -36.75 30.34
N VAL A 10 -10.33 -35.85 29.98
CA VAL A 10 -10.52 -35.36 28.61
C VAL A 10 -9.46 -34.30 28.33
N LEU A 11 -8.48 -34.61 27.47
CA LEU A 11 -7.58 -33.63 26.89
C LEU A 11 -8.36 -32.81 25.84
N LEU A 12 -8.67 -31.55 26.13
CA LEU A 12 -9.12 -30.59 25.11
C LEU A 12 -7.91 -30.16 24.27
N ALA A 13 -7.83 -30.66 23.04
CA ALA A 13 -6.95 -30.10 22.01
C ALA A 13 -7.59 -28.83 21.45
N THR A 14 -7.13 -27.66 21.91
CA THR A 14 -7.46 -26.37 21.31
C THR A 14 -6.80 -26.28 19.94
N LEU A 15 -7.58 -26.35 18.86
CA LEU A 15 -7.14 -25.98 17.52
C LEU A 15 -6.82 -24.48 17.51
N ALA A 16 -5.53 -24.14 17.51
CA ALA A 16 -5.10 -22.77 17.29
C ALA A 16 -5.42 -22.39 15.84
N ALA A 17 -6.29 -21.38 15.65
CA ALA A 17 -6.47 -20.76 14.36
C ALA A 17 -5.10 -20.24 13.84
N PRO A 18 -4.80 -20.33 12.53
CA PRO A 18 -3.56 -19.80 12.00
C PRO A 18 -3.53 -18.29 12.29
N ALA A 19 -2.58 -17.87 13.11
CA ALA A 19 -2.31 -16.46 13.30
C ALA A 19 -1.79 -15.92 11.97
N ALA A 20 -2.57 -15.05 11.30
CA ALA A 20 -2.06 -14.28 10.19
C ALA A 20 -0.99 -13.33 10.75
N ALA A 21 0.27 -13.75 10.61
CA ALA A 21 1.42 -13.03 11.13
C ALA A 21 2.27 -12.57 9.96
N MET A 22 2.66 -11.29 9.98
CA MET A 22 3.74 -10.81 9.14
C MET A 22 5.00 -11.60 9.46
N THR A 23 5.75 -12.00 8.44
CA THR A 23 7.00 -12.74 8.62
C THR A 23 8.18 -11.82 8.36
N PHE A 24 9.25 -12.02 9.14
CA PHE A 24 10.55 -11.39 8.91
C PHE A 24 11.60 -12.47 8.70
N MET A 25 12.55 -12.20 7.82
CA MET A 25 13.71 -13.03 7.57
C MET A 25 14.97 -12.18 7.60
N THR A 26 16.04 -12.75 8.15
CA THR A 26 17.36 -12.12 8.08
C THR A 26 17.99 -12.46 6.73
N VAL A 27 18.36 -11.42 5.97
CA VAL A 27 18.97 -11.55 4.65
C VAL A 27 20.32 -10.85 4.64
N GLU A 28 21.29 -11.47 3.98
CA GLU A 28 22.61 -10.90 3.72
C GLU A 28 22.57 -10.02 2.47
N TYR A 29 23.05 -8.79 2.59
CA TYR A 29 23.12 -7.80 1.52
C TYR A 29 24.55 -7.36 1.25
N VAL A 30 24.78 -6.87 0.04
CA VAL A 30 25.97 -6.08 -0.32
C VAL A 30 25.47 -4.70 -0.74
N CYS A 31 25.97 -3.64 -0.12
CA CYS A 31 25.55 -2.30 -0.48
C CYS A 31 26.04 -1.92 -1.89
N PRO A 32 25.17 -1.51 -2.82
CA PRO A 32 25.60 -1.17 -4.18
C PRO A 32 26.49 0.07 -4.28
N VAL A 33 26.39 1.00 -3.33
CA VAL A 33 27.10 2.30 -3.34
C VAL A 33 28.44 2.27 -2.56
N GLY A 34 28.71 1.22 -1.78
CA GLY A 34 29.93 1.12 -0.96
C GLY A 34 30.57 -0.26 -0.88
N GLY A 35 29.87 -1.30 -1.32
CA GLY A 35 30.36 -2.68 -1.30
C GLY A 35 30.35 -3.34 0.08
N GLU A 36 29.90 -2.66 1.14
CA GLU A 36 29.85 -3.26 2.47
C GLU A 36 28.85 -4.42 2.51
N ARG A 37 29.23 -5.49 3.23
CA ARG A 37 28.35 -6.64 3.50
C ARG A 37 27.67 -6.44 4.84
N PHE A 38 26.37 -6.71 4.91
CA PHE A 38 25.60 -6.59 6.14
C PHE A 38 24.35 -7.48 6.13
N SER A 39 23.87 -7.86 7.30
CA SER A 39 22.60 -8.56 7.47
C SER A 39 21.51 -7.59 7.87
N ALA A 40 20.31 -7.74 7.32
CA ALA A 40 19.14 -6.95 7.72
C ALA A 40 17.89 -7.83 7.85
N SER A 41 17.01 -7.45 8.79
CA SER A 41 15.67 -8.04 8.91
C SER A 41 14.78 -7.46 7.83
N THR A 42 14.27 -8.33 6.98
CA THR A 42 13.44 -7.98 5.82
C THR A 42 12.08 -8.63 5.99
N MET A 43 11.01 -7.89 5.72
CA MET A 43 9.68 -8.48 5.71
C MET A 43 9.66 -9.53 4.59
N GLY A 44 9.28 -10.77 4.91
CA GLY A 44 9.21 -11.87 3.93
C GLY A 44 7.80 -12.00 3.35
N SER A 45 6.79 -11.72 4.17
CA SER A 45 5.39 -11.70 3.76
C SER A 45 4.55 -10.86 4.72
N GLY A 46 3.41 -10.39 4.22
CA GLY A 46 2.37 -9.77 5.02
C GLY A 46 1.00 -10.04 4.40
N THR A 47 -0.05 -9.89 5.19
CA THR A 47 -1.43 -10.04 4.73
C THR A 47 -2.19 -8.76 5.00
N SER A 48 -2.80 -8.21 3.94
CA SER A 48 -3.70 -7.08 4.03
C SER A 48 -5.15 -7.58 4.18
N PHE A 49 -5.92 -6.92 5.03
CA PHE A 49 -7.37 -7.16 5.20
C PHE A 49 -8.20 -5.94 4.81
N GLY A 50 -7.55 -4.88 4.33
CA GLY A 50 -8.18 -3.62 3.98
C GLY A 50 -7.16 -2.54 3.73
N HIS A 51 -7.62 -1.30 3.58
CA HIS A 51 -6.73 -0.17 3.35
C HIS A 51 -7.31 1.12 3.95
N PHE A 52 -6.46 2.09 4.17
CA PHE A 52 -6.86 3.47 4.44
C PHE A 52 -7.23 4.17 3.13
N LEU A 53 -8.02 5.23 3.20
CA LEU A 53 -8.47 6.00 2.05
C LEU A 53 -7.34 6.64 1.21
N ASP A 54 -6.09 6.64 1.71
CA ASP A 54 -4.88 7.06 0.99
C ASP A 54 -4.12 5.88 0.34
N GLY A 55 -4.73 4.70 0.30
CA GLY A 55 -4.19 3.46 -0.28
C GLY A 55 -3.27 2.67 0.65
N ARG A 56 -3.00 3.15 1.88
CA ARG A 56 -2.12 2.43 2.81
C ARG A 56 -2.78 1.12 3.24
N ALA A 57 -2.12 -0.01 3.00
CA ALA A 57 -2.66 -1.31 3.40
C ALA A 57 -2.77 -1.43 4.94
N HIS A 58 -3.76 -2.19 5.39
CA HIS A 58 -4.03 -2.47 6.78
C HIS A 58 -4.16 -3.97 7.01
N GLY A 59 -3.44 -4.50 7.99
CA GLY A 59 -3.53 -5.90 8.38
C GLY A 59 -2.27 -6.39 9.09
N ALA A 60 -2.01 -7.68 8.99
CA ALA A 60 -0.76 -8.30 9.42
C ALA A 60 0.35 -8.02 8.39
N ILE A 61 0.62 -6.74 8.15
CA ILE A 61 1.60 -6.22 7.20
C ILE A 61 2.14 -4.88 7.67
N GLN A 62 3.43 -4.62 7.46
CA GLN A 62 3.99 -3.29 7.65
C GLN A 62 3.79 -2.45 6.38
N SER A 63 3.10 -1.31 6.52
CA SER A 63 2.79 -0.43 5.39
C SER A 63 3.29 1.00 5.64
N PRO A 64 4.17 1.55 4.77
CA PRO A 64 4.70 0.93 3.55
C PRO A 64 5.70 -0.20 3.85
N TRP A 65 5.99 -1.02 2.83
CA TRP A 65 6.99 -2.09 2.92
C TRP A 65 8.34 -1.52 3.36
N PRO A 66 8.98 -2.04 4.42
CA PRO A 66 10.26 -1.52 4.92
C PRO A 66 11.34 -1.59 3.85
N LEU A 67 12.04 -0.47 3.65
CA LEU A 67 13.22 -0.42 2.78
C LEU A 67 14.45 -0.78 3.61
N VAL A 68 15.30 -1.63 3.04
CA VAL A 68 16.61 -1.96 3.63
C VAL A 68 17.56 -0.78 3.40
N GLU A 69 18.29 -0.38 4.44
CA GLU A 69 19.25 0.71 4.40
C GLU A 69 20.68 0.18 4.59
N CYS A 70 21.60 0.59 3.72
CA CYS A 70 23.03 0.36 3.90
C CYS A 70 23.54 1.08 5.16
N PRO A 71 24.19 0.38 6.12
CA PRO A 71 24.55 0.96 7.41
C PRO A 71 25.61 2.08 7.29
N GLY A 72 26.54 1.96 6.33
CA GLY A 72 27.63 2.91 6.18
C GLY A 72 27.16 4.25 5.62
N ASN A 73 26.62 4.22 4.40
CA ASN A 73 26.29 5.42 3.63
C ASN A 73 24.81 5.82 3.67
N GLY A 74 23.92 4.96 4.18
CA GLY A 74 22.48 5.22 4.25
C GLY A 74 21.73 5.08 2.93
N PHE A 75 22.33 4.48 1.90
CA PHE A 75 21.65 4.16 0.65
C PHE A 75 20.51 3.17 0.87
N LEU A 76 19.36 3.42 0.26
CA LEU A 76 18.19 2.55 0.35
C LEU A 76 18.21 1.53 -0.78
N LEU A 77 18.01 0.26 -0.45
CA LEU A 77 17.87 -0.81 -1.44
C LEU A 77 16.40 -0.84 -1.87
N PHE A 78 16.12 -0.31 -3.06
CA PHE A 78 14.76 -0.20 -3.61
C PHE A 78 14.57 -0.92 -4.95
N ARG A 79 15.64 -1.50 -5.50
CA ARG A 79 15.66 -2.35 -6.69
C ARG A 79 16.62 -3.50 -6.46
N GLU A 80 16.41 -4.59 -7.17
CA GLU A 80 17.31 -5.75 -7.11
C GLU A 80 18.63 -5.49 -7.84
N THR A 81 18.56 -4.76 -8.96
CA THR A 81 19.70 -4.44 -9.81
C THR A 81 19.72 -2.96 -10.16
N PHE A 82 20.93 -2.46 -10.43
CA PHE A 82 21.17 -1.07 -10.82
C PHE A 82 22.14 -1.04 -12.00
N GLY A 83 21.87 -0.15 -12.94
CA GLY A 83 22.81 0.17 -14.01
C GLY A 83 24.06 0.87 -13.46
N LYS A 84 25.18 0.76 -14.19
CA LYS A 84 26.44 1.40 -13.78
C LYS A 84 26.31 2.93 -13.66
N ALA A 85 25.65 3.57 -14.64
CA ALA A 85 25.43 5.01 -14.63
C ALA A 85 24.49 5.45 -13.50
N GLU A 86 23.47 4.64 -13.19
CA GLU A 86 22.59 4.89 -12.04
C GLU A 86 23.38 4.83 -10.73
N LEU A 87 24.23 3.81 -10.53
CA LEU A 87 25.05 3.69 -9.33
C LEU A 87 26.06 4.83 -9.17
N GLU A 88 26.61 5.33 -10.27
CA GLU A 88 27.51 6.49 -10.24
C GLU A 88 26.76 7.75 -9.77
N ALA A 89 25.60 8.04 -10.35
CA ALA A 89 24.78 9.19 -9.97
C ALA A 89 24.23 9.08 -8.53
N LEU A 90 23.70 7.91 -8.16
CA LEU A 90 23.22 7.62 -6.82
C LEU A 90 24.36 7.68 -5.80
N GLY A 91 25.53 7.14 -6.14
CA GLY A 91 26.69 7.16 -5.27
C GLY A 91 27.17 8.58 -4.95
N ALA A 92 27.28 9.42 -5.98
CA ALA A 92 27.62 10.83 -5.81
C ALA A 92 26.59 11.56 -4.93
N TYR A 93 25.29 11.32 -5.15
CA TYR A 93 24.25 11.96 -4.35
C TYR A 93 24.20 11.46 -2.91
N VAL A 94 24.31 10.16 -2.67
CA VAL A 94 24.30 9.56 -1.33
C VAL A 94 25.45 10.08 -0.48
N GLN A 95 26.62 10.32 -1.08
CA GLN A 95 27.79 10.87 -0.40
C GLN A 95 27.70 12.39 -0.16
N SER A 96 26.70 13.08 -0.72
CA SER A 96 26.53 14.52 -0.52
C SER A 96 26.02 14.87 0.88
N ASP A 97 26.39 16.07 1.36
CA ASP A 97 25.89 16.64 2.62
C ASP A 97 24.35 16.74 2.63
N ASP A 98 23.74 16.98 1.48
CA ASP A 98 22.29 17.05 1.34
C ASP A 98 21.62 15.71 1.67
N TYR A 99 22.11 14.60 1.10
CA TYR A 99 21.54 13.28 1.40
C TYR A 99 21.80 12.87 2.85
N GLN A 100 23.00 13.11 3.38
CA GLN A 100 23.33 12.78 4.77
C GLN A 100 22.49 13.59 5.76
N ARG A 101 22.14 14.85 5.44
CA ARG A 101 21.15 15.60 6.22
C ARG A 101 19.77 14.95 6.15
N LEU A 102 19.30 14.57 4.96
CA LEU A 102 17.99 13.90 4.82
C LEU A 102 17.93 12.58 5.60
N ARG A 103 19.04 11.82 5.66
CA ARG A 103 19.13 10.56 6.42
C ARG A 103 18.75 10.73 7.89
N THR A 104 19.06 11.88 8.49
CA THR A 104 18.79 12.15 9.91
C THR A 104 17.46 12.86 10.17
N THR A 105 16.84 13.42 9.14
CA THR A 105 15.68 14.32 9.28
C THR A 105 14.41 13.83 8.59
N GLU A 106 14.52 12.88 7.65
CA GLU A 106 13.43 12.46 6.77
C GLU A 106 13.22 10.94 6.76
N THR A 107 12.00 10.53 6.38
CA THR A 107 11.63 9.12 6.33
C THR A 107 12.23 8.41 5.12
N SER A 108 12.27 7.06 5.16
CA SER A 108 12.91 6.27 4.10
C SER A 108 12.24 6.49 2.74
N TYR A 109 10.92 6.54 2.64
CA TYR A 109 10.26 6.77 1.35
C TYR A 109 10.39 8.21 0.84
N TRP A 110 10.55 9.20 1.72
CA TRP A 110 10.90 10.56 1.29
C TRP A 110 12.29 10.61 0.66
N ARG A 111 13.26 9.92 1.27
CA ARG A 111 14.61 9.77 0.71
C ARG A 111 14.60 8.98 -0.59
N LEU A 112 13.81 7.91 -0.67
CA LEU A 112 13.62 7.16 -1.91
C LEU A 112 13.13 8.06 -3.05
N ALA A 113 12.15 8.93 -2.79
CA ALA A 113 11.69 9.88 -3.82
C ALA A 113 12.82 10.80 -4.33
N GLN A 114 13.80 11.16 -3.48
CA GLN A 114 14.97 11.92 -3.94
C GLN A 114 15.94 11.06 -4.77
N LEU A 115 16.18 9.81 -4.36
CA LEU A 115 17.02 8.87 -5.13
C LEU A 115 16.43 8.64 -6.52
N LEU A 116 15.11 8.42 -6.62
CA LEU A 116 14.41 8.25 -7.89
C LEU A 116 14.50 9.50 -8.78
N ARG A 117 14.49 10.70 -8.19
CA ARG A 117 14.70 11.95 -8.95
C ARG A 117 16.11 12.08 -9.51
N VAL A 118 17.13 11.64 -8.78
CA VAL A 118 18.54 11.72 -9.20
C VAL A 118 18.81 10.90 -10.45
N ILE A 119 18.14 9.75 -10.58
CA ILE A 119 18.26 8.87 -11.74
C ILE A 119 17.17 9.09 -12.79
N ASP A 120 16.39 10.16 -12.66
CA ASP A 120 15.25 10.47 -13.55
C ASP A 120 14.30 9.28 -13.76
N ALA A 121 13.99 8.54 -12.69
CA ALA A 121 13.08 7.41 -12.74
C ALA A 121 11.68 7.85 -13.23
N PRO A 122 10.87 6.95 -13.81
CA PRO A 122 9.53 7.28 -14.29
C PRO A 122 8.69 8.05 -13.27
N ALA A 123 7.93 9.04 -13.74
CA ALA A 123 7.15 9.94 -12.87
C ALA A 123 6.19 9.18 -11.93
N ALA A 124 5.63 8.06 -12.39
CA ALA A 124 4.78 7.18 -11.60
C ALA A 124 5.53 6.57 -10.39
N GLU A 125 6.77 6.12 -10.58
CA GLU A 125 7.60 5.59 -9.48
C GLU A 125 7.90 6.68 -8.46
N GLN A 126 8.26 7.88 -8.91
CA GLN A 126 8.53 9.02 -8.03
C GLN A 126 7.28 9.39 -7.20
N ALA A 127 6.11 9.43 -7.83
CA ALA A 127 4.87 9.75 -7.14
C ALA A 127 4.45 8.65 -6.15
N GLY A 128 4.58 7.38 -6.52
CA GLY A 128 4.33 6.26 -5.62
C GLY A 128 5.23 6.29 -4.37
N ALA A 129 6.51 6.67 -4.53
CA ALA A 129 7.40 6.88 -3.39
C ALA A 129 6.92 8.03 -2.49
N LEU A 130 6.44 9.15 -3.06
CA LEU A 130 5.90 10.27 -2.29
C LEU A 130 4.57 9.94 -1.58
N GLN A 131 3.69 9.16 -2.20
CA GLN A 131 2.49 8.64 -1.54
C GLN A 131 2.88 7.81 -0.32
N ARG A 132 3.80 6.85 -0.48
CA ARG A 132 4.29 6.02 0.64
C ARG A 132 5.06 6.82 1.69
N ALA A 133 5.73 7.90 1.30
CA ALA A 133 6.32 8.82 2.26
C ALA A 133 5.25 9.42 3.18
N SER A 134 4.10 9.83 2.63
CA SER A 134 2.99 10.39 3.42
C SER A 134 2.48 9.44 4.51
N TRP A 135 2.57 8.13 4.29
CA TRP A 135 2.20 7.08 5.25
C TRP A 135 3.15 6.98 6.45
N GLN A 136 4.42 7.35 6.26
CA GLN A 136 5.46 7.36 7.30
C GLN A 136 5.56 8.71 8.03
N ALA A 137 4.92 9.75 7.50
CA ALA A 137 5.11 11.11 7.95
C ALA A 137 4.62 11.30 9.39
N SER A 138 5.43 11.98 10.20
CA SER A 138 4.94 12.57 11.45
C SER A 138 3.90 13.68 11.16
N PRO A 139 3.09 14.10 12.15
CA PRO A 139 2.17 15.22 11.99
C PRO A 139 2.83 16.50 11.45
N ALA A 140 4.09 16.76 11.82
CA ALA A 140 4.84 17.93 11.34
C ALA A 140 5.30 17.79 9.87
N GLN A 141 5.62 16.58 9.43
CA GLN A 141 6.05 16.31 8.04
C GLN A 141 4.87 16.17 7.07
N TYR A 142 3.73 15.69 7.57
CA TYR A 142 2.59 15.27 6.75
C TYR A 142 2.13 16.33 5.72
N PRO A 143 1.92 17.61 6.09
CA PRO A 143 1.47 18.61 5.12
C PRO A 143 2.43 18.78 3.93
N ARG A 144 3.74 18.77 4.19
CA ARG A 144 4.76 18.89 3.14
C ARG A 144 4.82 17.65 2.26
N TYR A 145 4.73 16.47 2.88
CA TYR A 145 4.79 15.21 2.16
C TYR A 145 3.59 15.03 1.23
N VAL A 146 2.39 15.32 1.74
CA VAL A 146 1.16 15.29 0.94
C VAL A 146 1.16 16.35 -0.15
N ALA A 147 1.66 17.56 0.10
CA ALA A 147 1.77 18.57 -0.94
C ALA A 147 2.67 18.10 -2.11
N ALA A 148 3.80 17.45 -1.80
CA ALA A 148 4.68 16.89 -2.81
C ALA A 148 4.01 15.72 -3.58
N ALA A 149 3.35 14.79 -2.87
CA ALA A 149 2.62 13.69 -3.47
C ALA A 149 1.48 14.19 -4.37
N SER A 150 0.65 15.11 -3.88
CA SER A 150 -0.46 15.73 -4.62
C SER A 150 0.04 16.39 -5.90
N ALA A 151 1.13 17.16 -5.83
CA ALA A 151 1.71 17.79 -7.01
C ALA A 151 2.23 16.76 -8.03
N ALA A 152 2.80 15.64 -7.58
CA ALA A 152 3.29 14.59 -8.45
C ALA A 152 2.15 13.82 -9.15
N PHE A 153 1.06 13.53 -8.43
CA PHE A 153 -0.12 12.88 -8.97
C PHE A 153 -0.92 13.80 -9.90
N ALA A 154 -1.12 15.07 -9.53
CA ALA A 154 -1.86 16.03 -10.36
C ALA A 154 -1.19 16.27 -11.72
N ARG A 155 0.13 16.11 -11.83
CA ARG A 155 0.85 16.16 -13.12
C ARG A 155 0.58 14.93 -14.00
N GLN A 156 0.36 13.76 -13.39
CA GLN A 156 0.11 12.51 -14.12
C GLN A 156 -1.35 12.36 -14.53
N CYS A 157 -2.25 12.86 -13.69
CA CYS A 157 -3.68 12.67 -13.81
C CYS A 157 -4.40 14.03 -13.64
N PRO A 158 -4.20 14.98 -14.57
CA PRO A 158 -4.77 16.32 -14.43
C PRO A 158 -6.30 16.31 -14.43
N ASP A 159 -6.91 17.27 -13.74
CA ASP A 159 -8.37 17.38 -13.63
C ASP A 159 -9.06 17.57 -14.99
N GLY A 160 -8.37 18.24 -15.92
CA GLY A 160 -8.83 18.51 -17.28
C GLY A 160 -8.60 17.36 -18.28
N GLU A 161 -8.14 16.19 -17.83
CA GLU A 161 -7.88 15.05 -18.71
C GLU A 161 -9.13 14.65 -19.49
N THR A 162 -8.96 14.34 -20.77
CA THR A 162 -10.05 13.98 -21.69
C THR A 162 -10.15 12.46 -21.86
N ALA A 163 -9.01 11.76 -21.89
CA ALA A 163 -8.96 10.31 -21.92
C ALA A 163 -8.84 9.78 -20.48
N ARG A 164 -9.98 9.43 -19.89
CA ARG A 164 -10.06 8.99 -18.49
C ARG A 164 -10.25 7.48 -18.41
N ASP A 165 -9.51 6.85 -17.52
CA ASP A 165 -9.57 5.42 -17.22
C ASP A 165 -9.58 5.17 -15.71
N GLY A 166 -9.43 3.90 -15.32
CA GLY A 166 -9.34 3.51 -13.91
C GLY A 166 -8.12 4.10 -13.18
N GLN A 167 -7.01 4.34 -13.88
CA GLN A 167 -5.82 4.96 -13.28
C GLN A 167 -6.08 6.43 -12.97
N TRP A 168 -6.72 7.15 -13.89
CA TRP A 168 -7.17 8.52 -13.65
C TRP A 168 -8.15 8.58 -12.46
N LEU A 169 -9.11 7.66 -12.38
CA LEU A 169 -10.03 7.57 -11.24
C LEU A 169 -9.27 7.38 -9.91
N TYR A 170 -8.31 6.45 -9.86
CA TYR A 170 -7.50 6.19 -8.66
C TYR A 170 -6.69 7.44 -8.23
N CYS A 171 -6.02 8.10 -9.18
CA CYS A 171 -5.34 9.37 -8.93
C CYS A 171 -6.27 10.40 -8.29
N GLN A 172 -7.47 10.56 -8.84
CA GLN A 172 -8.44 11.56 -8.39
C GLN A 172 -9.01 11.22 -7.01
N MET A 173 -9.17 9.94 -6.67
CA MET A 173 -9.51 9.50 -5.32
C MET A 173 -8.45 9.93 -4.30
N LEU A 174 -7.16 9.71 -4.60
CA LEU A 174 -6.06 10.11 -3.72
C LEU A 174 -5.96 11.64 -3.56
N LEU A 175 -6.12 12.39 -4.65
CA LEU A 175 -6.11 13.86 -4.60
C LEU A 175 -7.23 14.39 -3.70
N GLY A 176 -8.44 13.81 -3.79
CA GLY A 176 -9.57 14.18 -2.94
C GLY A 176 -9.35 13.82 -1.46
N GLU A 177 -8.78 12.65 -1.19
CA GLU A 177 -8.41 12.24 0.17
C GLU A 177 -7.38 13.23 0.76
N TRP A 178 -6.36 13.60 0.00
CA TRP A 178 -5.35 14.55 0.45
C TRP A 178 -5.89 15.95 0.66
N GLU A 179 -6.81 16.42 -0.20
CA GLU A 179 -7.55 17.66 0.03
C GLU A 179 -8.29 17.60 1.38
N ARG A 180 -9.04 16.52 1.65
CA ARG A 180 -9.75 16.31 2.92
C ARG A 180 -8.79 16.26 4.12
N ARG A 181 -7.71 15.49 4.03
CA ARG A 181 -6.68 15.34 5.08
C ARG A 181 -5.92 16.63 5.38
N LEU A 182 -5.88 17.56 4.43
CA LEU A 182 -5.37 18.93 4.60
C LEU A 182 -6.47 19.94 4.99
N SER A 183 -7.66 19.46 5.38
CA SER A 183 -8.83 20.28 5.73
C SER A 183 -9.31 21.21 4.61
N ARG A 184 -9.00 20.88 3.35
CA ARG A 184 -9.52 21.56 2.15
C ARG A 184 -10.82 20.88 1.72
N PHE A 185 -11.83 21.00 2.58
CA PHE A 185 -13.09 20.26 2.44
C PHE A 185 -13.89 20.62 1.19
N GLU A 186 -13.96 21.90 0.81
CA GLU A 186 -14.71 22.33 -0.38
C GLU A 186 -14.11 21.78 -1.70
N PRO A 187 -12.80 21.90 -1.97
CA PRO A 187 -12.18 21.21 -3.11
C PRO A 187 -12.40 19.70 -3.11
N ALA A 188 -12.20 19.03 -1.96
CA ALA A 188 -12.41 17.59 -1.84
C ALA A 188 -13.86 17.20 -2.19
N ARG A 189 -14.84 17.95 -1.67
CA ARG A 189 -16.26 17.75 -1.94
C ARG A 189 -16.57 17.90 -3.43
N ALA A 190 -16.08 18.96 -4.06
CA ALA A 190 -16.29 19.20 -5.48
C ALA A 190 -15.73 18.05 -6.32
N ARG A 191 -14.53 17.57 -5.98
CA ARG A 191 -13.89 16.44 -6.66
C ARG A 191 -14.72 15.16 -6.52
N PHE A 192 -15.09 14.78 -5.31
CA PHE A 192 -15.85 13.54 -5.06
C PHE A 192 -17.25 13.58 -5.68
N ASN A 193 -17.94 14.72 -5.65
CA ASN A 193 -19.22 14.89 -6.34
C ASN A 193 -19.09 14.77 -7.86
N ALA A 194 -17.99 15.27 -8.43
CA ALA A 194 -17.73 15.13 -9.87
C ALA A 194 -17.37 13.69 -10.25
N LEU A 195 -16.64 12.96 -9.40
CA LEU A 195 -16.21 11.58 -9.65
C LEU A 195 -17.34 10.57 -9.57
N LEU A 196 -18.22 10.67 -8.56
CA LEU A 196 -19.25 9.68 -8.27
C LEU A 196 -20.05 9.21 -9.51
N PRO A 197 -20.62 10.10 -10.35
CA PRO A 197 -21.39 9.66 -11.52
C PRO A 197 -20.56 9.01 -12.63
N GLN A 198 -19.23 9.13 -12.59
CA GLN A 198 -18.32 8.61 -13.62
C GLN A 198 -17.77 7.21 -13.28
N VAL A 199 -17.82 6.78 -12.02
CA VAL A 199 -17.17 5.55 -11.53
C VAL A 199 -17.51 4.33 -12.39
N ALA A 200 -18.79 4.07 -12.65
CA ALA A 200 -19.21 2.89 -13.39
C ALA A 200 -18.69 2.83 -14.84
N ALA A 201 -18.44 4.00 -15.45
CA ALA A 201 -17.92 4.10 -16.81
C ALA A 201 -16.38 3.96 -16.87
N LEU A 202 -15.68 4.36 -15.80
CA LEU A 202 -14.22 4.35 -15.73
C LEU A 202 -13.63 3.00 -15.28
N VAL A 203 -14.45 2.16 -14.64
CA VAL A 203 -14.03 0.83 -14.18
C VAL A 203 -14.31 -0.21 -15.27
N THR A 204 -13.27 -0.89 -15.71
CA THR A 204 -13.33 -1.93 -16.75
C THR A 204 -12.93 -3.31 -16.22
N GLY A 205 -13.15 -4.36 -17.02
CA GLY A 205 -12.75 -5.74 -16.67
C GLY A 205 -13.85 -6.60 -16.07
N PRO A 206 -13.55 -7.88 -15.78
CA PRO A 206 -14.54 -8.87 -15.33
C PRO A 206 -15.18 -8.53 -13.98
N ASP A 207 -14.46 -7.81 -13.11
CA ASP A 207 -14.88 -7.47 -11.76
C ASP A 207 -15.47 -6.05 -11.64
N ARG A 208 -15.80 -5.42 -12.76
CA ARG A 208 -16.13 -3.99 -12.81
C ARG A 208 -17.26 -3.58 -11.86
N GLU A 209 -18.27 -4.42 -11.67
CA GLU A 209 -19.40 -4.10 -10.79
C GLU A 209 -18.99 -4.09 -9.32
N ARG A 210 -18.14 -5.04 -8.92
CA ARG A 210 -17.58 -5.14 -7.56
C ARG A 210 -16.67 -3.94 -7.27
N VAL A 211 -15.80 -3.60 -8.20
CA VAL A 211 -14.85 -2.48 -8.07
C VAL A 211 -15.57 -1.14 -8.11
N ALA A 212 -16.55 -0.95 -9.00
CA ALA A 212 -17.35 0.28 -9.06
C ALA A 212 -18.16 0.49 -7.77
N ARG A 213 -18.72 -0.58 -7.19
CA ARG A 213 -19.41 -0.52 -5.88
C ARG A 213 -18.46 -0.06 -4.78
N GLN A 214 -17.24 -0.59 -4.75
CA GLN A 214 -16.22 -0.22 -3.78
C GLN A 214 -15.87 1.27 -3.86
N TYR A 215 -15.53 1.77 -5.06
CA TYR A 215 -15.24 3.19 -5.26
C TYR A 215 -16.42 4.09 -4.89
N ALA A 216 -17.65 3.73 -5.28
CA ALA A 216 -18.84 4.51 -4.93
C ALA A 216 -19.05 4.60 -3.40
N ALA A 217 -18.80 3.50 -2.68
CA ALA A 217 -18.91 3.47 -1.22
C ALA A 217 -17.83 4.29 -0.53
N GLU A 218 -16.58 4.24 -1.02
CA GLU A 218 -15.50 5.09 -0.51
C GLU A 218 -15.77 6.57 -0.79
N ILE A 219 -16.26 6.93 -1.97
CA ILE A 219 -16.68 8.31 -2.28
C ILE A 219 -17.79 8.77 -1.31
N ALA A 220 -18.78 7.92 -1.05
CA ALA A 220 -19.83 8.24 -0.07
C ALA A 220 -19.26 8.44 1.35
N GLN A 221 -18.33 7.57 1.77
CA GLN A 221 -17.61 7.71 3.04
C GLN A 221 -16.83 9.03 3.10
N GLN A 222 -16.13 9.39 2.04
CA GLN A 222 -15.39 10.65 1.95
C GLN A 222 -16.30 11.86 2.12
N LEU A 223 -17.44 11.89 1.43
CA LEU A 223 -18.42 12.97 1.55
C LEU A 223 -18.97 13.11 2.98
N GLN A 224 -19.22 11.99 3.66
CA GLN A 224 -19.64 11.99 5.08
C GLN A 224 -18.55 12.55 6.01
N LEU A 225 -17.28 12.16 5.79
CA LEU A 225 -16.16 12.68 6.57
C LEU A 225 -15.97 14.18 6.35
N ILE A 226 -16.16 14.66 5.11
CA ILE A 226 -16.12 16.08 4.77
C ILE A 226 -17.26 16.84 5.46
N ASP A 227 -18.49 16.32 5.47
CA ASP A 227 -19.63 16.91 6.19
C ASP A 227 -19.37 17.03 7.71
N ALA A 228 -18.65 16.05 8.26
CA ALA A 228 -18.24 16.05 9.66
C ALA A 228 -17.01 16.94 9.95
N GLY A 229 -16.37 17.52 8.93
CA GLY A 229 -15.12 18.27 9.09
C GLY A 229 -13.94 17.40 9.55
N ASP A 230 -13.97 16.10 9.25
CA ASP A 230 -12.95 15.14 9.69
C ASP A 230 -11.79 15.08 8.70
N SER A 231 -10.58 15.46 9.14
CA SER A 231 -9.33 15.39 8.38
C SER A 231 -8.37 14.30 8.87
N ARG A 232 -8.84 13.39 9.74
CA ARG A 232 -8.04 12.26 10.24
C ARG A 232 -7.88 11.19 9.17
N SER A 233 -6.83 10.38 9.35
CA SER A 233 -6.61 9.15 8.59
C SER A 233 -7.74 8.17 8.90
N THR A 234 -8.40 7.67 7.86
CA THR A 234 -9.58 6.80 8.03
C THR A 234 -9.44 5.53 7.20
N MET A 235 -9.83 4.40 7.80
CA MET A 235 -9.94 3.12 7.11
C MET A 235 -11.07 3.18 6.09
N ALA A 236 -10.82 2.72 4.87
CA ALA A 236 -11.83 2.59 3.84
C ALA A 236 -12.89 1.57 4.28
N VAL A 237 -14.16 1.85 3.95
CA VAL A 237 -15.24 0.86 4.08
C VAL A 237 -14.97 -0.35 3.18
N ASP A 238 -15.34 -1.55 3.59
CA ASP A 238 -15.40 -2.70 2.67
C ASP A 238 -16.84 -2.89 2.19
N ALA A 239 -17.13 -2.43 0.98
CA ALA A 239 -18.47 -2.50 0.38
C ALA A 239 -18.85 -3.91 -0.09
N ASN A 240 -17.90 -4.85 -0.04
CA ASN A 240 -18.06 -6.21 -0.49
C ASN A 240 -17.93 -7.23 0.65
N ALA A 241 -17.75 -6.76 1.89
CA ALA A 241 -17.77 -7.59 3.08
C ALA A 241 -19.10 -8.37 3.18
N PRO A 242 -19.07 -9.65 3.55
CA PRO A 242 -20.28 -10.41 3.86
C PRO A 242 -21.08 -9.70 4.97
N ALA A 243 -22.41 -9.66 4.85
CA ALA A 243 -23.29 -8.91 5.77
C ALA A 243 -23.12 -9.25 7.26
N ALA A 244 -22.54 -10.41 7.60
CA ALA A 244 -22.23 -10.82 8.96
C ALA A 244 -21.05 -10.07 9.60
N ALA A 245 -20.22 -9.37 8.84
CA ALA A 245 -19.08 -8.59 9.35
C ALA A 245 -19.43 -7.13 9.71
N ALA A 246 -20.63 -6.66 9.35
CA ALA A 246 -21.08 -5.28 9.60
C ALA A 246 -21.63 -5.06 11.02
N ALA A 247 -21.79 -6.11 11.82
CA ALA A 247 -22.08 -6.03 13.24
C ALA A 247 -20.80 -6.32 14.02
N GLY A 248 -20.03 -5.28 14.33
CA GLY A 248 -19.03 -5.37 15.40
C GLY A 248 -19.73 -5.83 16.69
N PRO A 249 -19.06 -6.62 17.55
CA PRO A 249 -19.69 -7.09 18.77
C PRO A 249 -20.11 -5.90 19.63
N ALA A 250 -21.40 -5.83 19.96
CA ALA A 250 -21.91 -4.90 20.96
C ALA A 250 -21.14 -5.12 22.27
N PRO A 251 -20.77 -4.05 23.01
CA PRO A 251 -20.03 -4.21 24.24
C PRO A 251 -20.97 -4.80 25.30
N GLY A 252 -20.80 -6.09 25.57
CA GLY A 252 -21.35 -6.74 26.76
C GLY A 252 -22.28 -7.91 26.48
N SER A 253 -21.71 -9.11 26.39
CA SER A 253 -22.01 -10.20 27.33
C SER A 253 -21.11 -11.38 27.00
N ALA A 254 -20.30 -11.80 27.96
CA ALA A 254 -19.54 -13.04 27.90
C ALA A 254 -20.50 -14.23 28.11
N ALA A 255 -21.06 -14.75 27.02
CA ALA A 255 -21.56 -16.11 26.89
C ALA A 255 -21.93 -16.36 25.41
N ASP A 256 -21.75 -17.60 24.98
CA ASP A 256 -22.17 -18.16 23.68
C ASP A 256 -21.25 -17.93 22.47
N ALA A 257 -20.05 -18.50 22.55
CA ALA A 257 -19.30 -18.95 21.38
C ALA A 257 -19.29 -20.50 21.33
N ALA A 258 -20.38 -21.09 20.85
CA ALA A 258 -20.43 -22.49 20.45
C ALA A 258 -21.60 -22.74 19.49
N SER A 259 -21.41 -22.47 18.20
CA SER A 259 -21.95 -23.30 17.09
C SER A 259 -21.71 -22.58 15.75
N ALA A 260 -20.71 -23.04 15.01
CA ALA A 260 -20.69 -23.06 13.55
C ALA A 260 -19.45 -23.85 13.11
N ALA A 261 -19.42 -25.13 13.47
CA ALA A 261 -18.48 -26.10 12.93
C ALA A 261 -19.31 -27.11 12.14
N ASP A 262 -19.51 -26.86 10.84
CA ASP A 262 -19.49 -27.92 9.84
C ASP A 262 -19.50 -27.33 8.42
N ALA A 263 -18.39 -27.49 7.71
CA ALA A 263 -18.28 -27.65 6.26
C ALA A 263 -16.79 -27.78 5.89
N SER A 264 -16.20 -28.91 6.25
CA SER A 264 -14.92 -29.34 5.69
C SER A 264 -15.17 -30.21 4.45
N ALA A 265 -14.71 -29.75 3.28
CA ALA A 265 -14.36 -30.60 2.15
C ALA A 265 -13.16 -29.99 1.41
N SER A 266 -12.09 -30.78 1.30
CA SER A 266 -10.75 -30.52 0.75
C SER A 266 -10.70 -30.46 -0.79
N PRO A 267 -9.53 -30.54 -1.46
CA PRO A 267 -8.51 -29.50 -1.67
C PRO A 267 -8.30 -29.25 -3.18
N VAL A 268 -8.62 -28.07 -3.72
CA VAL A 268 -8.27 -27.70 -5.10
C VAL A 268 -8.02 -26.20 -5.20
N GLU A 269 -6.86 -25.88 -5.78
CA GLU A 269 -6.44 -24.60 -6.39
C GLU A 269 -6.32 -23.34 -5.53
N MET A 270 -5.07 -22.86 -5.50
CA MET A 270 -4.66 -21.53 -5.09
C MET A 270 -5.35 -20.47 -5.97
N VAL A 271 -6.44 -19.89 -5.50
CA VAL A 271 -6.92 -18.57 -5.95
C VAL A 271 -7.52 -17.85 -4.74
N ALA A 272 -6.78 -16.90 -4.18
CA ALA A 272 -7.34 -15.92 -3.26
C ALA A 272 -6.69 -14.57 -3.52
N GLY A 273 -7.05 -13.97 -4.66
CA GLY A 273 -6.88 -12.53 -4.88
C GLY A 273 -8.01 -11.81 -4.15
N THR A 274 -7.68 -10.96 -3.20
CA THR A 274 -8.61 -9.96 -2.67
C THR A 274 -8.48 -8.67 -3.50
N THR A 275 -9.48 -7.80 -3.48
CA THR A 275 -9.48 -6.55 -4.27
C THR A 275 -8.38 -5.57 -3.86
N ALA A 276 -7.85 -5.68 -2.64
CA ALA A 276 -6.67 -4.94 -2.19
C ALA A 276 -5.38 -5.47 -2.83
N ASP A 277 -5.31 -6.78 -3.11
CA ASP A 277 -4.23 -7.37 -3.89
C ASP A 277 -4.33 -6.90 -5.34
N ALA A 278 -5.52 -6.82 -5.94
CA ALA A 278 -5.66 -6.37 -7.33
C ALA A 278 -5.21 -4.92 -7.57
N ALA A 279 -5.41 -3.99 -6.62
CA ALA A 279 -4.98 -2.60 -6.77
C ALA A 279 -3.48 -2.40 -6.49
N SER A 280 -2.93 -3.11 -5.49
CA SER A 280 -1.48 -3.12 -5.23
C SER A 280 -0.73 -3.86 -6.33
N MET A 281 -1.23 -5.02 -6.77
CA MET A 281 -0.70 -5.78 -7.91
C MET A 281 -0.91 -5.04 -9.23
N ALA A 282 -1.94 -4.22 -9.40
CA ALA A 282 -2.06 -3.39 -10.61
C ALA A 282 -1.02 -2.26 -10.64
N ALA A 283 -0.70 -1.66 -9.49
CA ALA A 283 0.38 -0.67 -9.40
C ALA A 283 1.77 -1.32 -9.56
N ASP A 284 1.98 -2.50 -8.97
CA ASP A 284 3.23 -3.25 -9.08
C ASP A 284 3.39 -3.89 -10.47
N ALA A 285 2.31 -4.41 -11.08
CA ALA A 285 2.32 -4.95 -12.45
C ALA A 285 2.38 -3.85 -13.52
N ALA A 286 1.81 -2.66 -13.29
CA ALA A 286 2.01 -1.52 -14.18
C ALA A 286 3.46 -1.01 -14.12
N ALA A 287 4.09 -1.07 -12.95
CA ALA A 287 5.51 -0.78 -12.79
C ALA A 287 6.41 -1.88 -13.38
N GLU A 288 5.99 -3.15 -13.35
CA GLU A 288 6.66 -4.28 -14.00
C GLU A 288 6.55 -4.19 -15.54
N ALA A 289 5.35 -3.99 -16.07
CA ALA A 289 5.09 -3.89 -17.51
C ALA A 289 5.76 -2.66 -18.14
N ALA A 290 5.85 -1.54 -17.41
CA ALA A 290 6.62 -0.38 -17.85
C ALA A 290 8.14 -0.65 -17.88
N ARG A 291 8.65 -1.57 -17.05
CA ARG A 291 10.05 -2.00 -17.05
C ARG A 291 10.35 -2.98 -18.19
N GLU A 292 9.44 -3.90 -18.49
CA GLU A 292 9.56 -4.85 -19.61
C GLU A 292 9.48 -4.14 -20.97
N ALA A 293 8.55 -3.20 -21.15
CA ALA A 293 8.43 -2.42 -22.40
C ALA A 293 9.67 -1.55 -22.69
N ASN A 294 10.36 -1.08 -21.64
CA ASN A 294 11.59 -0.30 -21.77
C ASN A 294 12.82 -1.18 -22.05
N ALA A 295 12.83 -2.43 -21.56
CA ALA A 295 13.86 -3.42 -21.86
C ALA A 295 13.81 -3.86 -23.34
N ASP A 296 12.61 -4.04 -23.90
CA ASP A 296 12.43 -4.40 -25.32
C ASP A 296 12.75 -3.24 -26.27
N ALA A 297 12.48 -1.99 -25.87
CA ALA A 297 12.87 -0.81 -26.64
C ALA A 297 14.41 -0.67 -26.76
N LEU A 298 15.14 -0.93 -25.68
CA LEU A 298 16.61 -0.90 -25.66
C LEU A 298 17.26 -2.11 -26.35
N ALA A 299 16.58 -3.24 -26.41
CA ALA A 299 17.04 -4.42 -27.16
C ALA A 299 16.84 -4.27 -28.69
N GLY A 300 15.89 -3.44 -29.13
CA GLY A 300 15.58 -3.22 -30.55
C GLY A 300 16.48 -2.22 -31.30
N GLU A 301 17.28 -1.41 -30.59
CA GLU A 301 18.23 -0.44 -31.18
C GLU A 301 19.65 -1.00 -31.37
N GLY A 302 19.89 -2.26 -30.97
CA GLY A 302 21.18 -2.93 -31.13
C GLY A 302 21.39 -3.70 -32.44
N ASP A 303 20.38 -3.77 -33.32
CA ASP A 303 20.42 -4.59 -34.53
C ASP A 303 19.91 -3.79 -35.76
N ARG A 304 20.55 -2.64 -36.02
CA ARG A 304 20.57 -1.95 -37.32
C ARG A 304 21.92 -1.30 -37.59
#